data_AF-A0A355UHU9-F1
#
_entry.id   AF-A0A355UHU9-F1
#
_cell.length_a   1.000
_cell.length_b   1.000
_cell.length_c   1.000
_cell.angle_alpha   90.00
_cell.angle_beta   90.00
_cell.angle_gamma   90.00
#
_symmetry.space_group_name_H-M   'P 1'
#
loop_
_entity.id
_entity.type
_entity.pdbx_description
1 polymer ?
#
loop_
_entity_poly.entity_id
_entity_poly.type
_entity_poly.pdbx_seq_one_letter_code
_entity_poly.pdbx_strand_id
1 'polypeptide(L)'
;TDKPVRFFVSEIIREKLLLFYKKEIPYSCEVVVDSFNEEKNINKIYCTIFVERESQKAIIIGHQGSMLKKVGTQARKDIEAFTDKKCFLDLRIKVLKDWRNDSTSLGRFGYENK
;
A
#
# COMPACT_ATOMS: atom_id res chain seq x y z
N THR A 1 -2.77 -21.16 5.28
CA THR A 1 -3.12 -19.74 5.46
C THR A 1 -3.74 -19.24 4.17
N ASP A 2 -5.06 -19.33 4.05
CA ASP A 2 -5.81 -18.80 2.90
C ASP A 2 -6.05 -17.31 3.11
N LYS A 3 -5.02 -16.50 2.83
CA LYS A 3 -5.20 -15.05 2.74
C LYS A 3 -5.47 -14.68 1.29
N PRO A 4 -6.44 -13.79 1.00
CA PRO A 4 -6.69 -13.34 -0.36
C PRO A 4 -5.45 -12.73 -1.01
N VAL A 5 -5.29 -12.85 -2.33
CA VAL A 5 -4.18 -12.23 -3.10
C VAL A 5 -3.99 -10.75 -2.75
N ARG A 6 -5.10 -10.03 -2.51
CA ARG A 6 -5.10 -8.62 -2.08
C ARG A 6 -4.29 -8.37 -0.81
N PHE A 7 -4.33 -9.29 0.16
CA PHE A 7 -3.53 -9.21 1.37
C PHE A 7 -2.03 -9.27 1.06
N PHE A 8 -1.60 -10.20 0.20
CA PHE A 8 -0.19 -10.30 -0.15
C PHE A 8 0.29 -9.07 -0.93
N VAL A 9 -0.57 -8.49 -1.78
CA VAL A 9 -0.26 -7.23 -2.46
C VAL A 9 -0.06 -6.08 -1.48
N SER A 10 -0.95 -5.92 -0.48
CA SER A 10 -0.77 -4.88 0.54
C SER A 10 0.52 -5.11 1.34
N GLU A 11 0.82 -6.36 1.71
CA GLU A 11 2.04 -6.68 2.46
C GLU A 11 3.32 -6.43 1.65
N ILE A 12 3.35 -6.78 0.36
CA ILE A 12 4.49 -6.48 -0.51
C ILE A 12 4.75 -4.97 -0.56
N ILE A 13 3.69 -4.15 -0.66
CA ILE A 13 3.83 -2.69 -0.65
C ILE A 13 4.32 -2.21 0.72
N ARG A 14 3.73 -2.70 1.83
CA ARG A 14 4.16 -2.37 3.20
C ARG A 14 5.63 -2.71 3.45
N GLU A 15 6.10 -3.85 2.95
CA GLU A 15 7.51 -4.24 3.02
C GLU A 15 8.42 -3.20 2.35
N LYS A 16 8.03 -2.65 1.19
CA LYS A 16 8.81 -1.59 0.52
C LYS A 16 8.75 -0.26 1.26
N LEU A 17 7.64 0.04 1.92
CA LEU A 17 7.56 1.19 2.82
C LEU A 17 8.53 1.01 4.01
N LEU A 18 8.57 -0.17 4.62
CA LEU A 18 9.52 -0.51 5.70
C LEU A 18 10.97 -0.46 5.25
N LEU A 19 11.27 -0.90 4.02
CA LEU A 19 12.62 -0.94 3.47
C LEU A 19 13.17 0.46 3.15
N PHE A 20 12.34 1.36 2.61
CA PHE A 20 12.81 2.63 2.07
C PHE A 20 12.61 3.85 2.98
N TYR A 21 11.72 3.76 3.98
CA TYR A 21 11.52 4.84 4.94
C TYR A 21 12.05 4.45 6.32
N LYS A 22 12.54 5.44 7.06
CA LYS A 22 13.08 5.27 8.42
C LYS A 22 12.13 5.86 9.46
N LYS A 23 12.47 5.68 10.73
CA LYS A 23 11.73 6.23 11.89
C LYS A 23 10.29 5.71 11.93
N GLU A 24 9.33 6.57 12.26
CA GLU A 24 7.96 6.20 12.60
C GLU A 24 7.03 6.07 11.38
N ILE A 25 7.51 6.44 10.18
CA ILE A 25 6.71 6.49 8.95
C ILE A 25 6.17 5.11 8.54
N PRO A 26 7.01 4.05 8.43
CA PRO A 26 6.51 2.74 7.97
C PRO A 26 5.49 2.12 8.91
N TYR A 27 5.59 2.44 10.20
CA TYR A 27 4.70 1.90 11.21
C TYR A 27 3.36 2.63 11.20
N SER A 28 3.33 3.89 10.75
CA SER A 28 2.16 4.80 10.77
C SER A 28 1.45 4.92 9.42
N CYS A 29 1.61 3.92 8.57
CA CYS A 29 0.87 3.81 7.33
C CYS A 29 0.06 2.52 7.26
N GLU A 30 -1.05 2.59 6.53
CA GLU A 30 -1.85 1.44 6.14
C GLU A 30 -1.95 1.34 4.63
N VAL A 31 -1.96 0.13 4.08
CA VAL A 31 -2.07 -0.08 2.62
C VAL A 31 -3.33 -0.86 2.32
N VAL A 32 -4.24 -0.22 1.60
CA VAL A 32 -5.50 -0.82 1.19
C VAL A 32 -5.50 -1.02 -0.32
N VAL A 33 -5.83 -2.24 -0.75
CA VAL A 33 -6.10 -2.54 -2.16
C VAL A 33 -7.55 -2.14 -2.46
N ASP A 34 -7.75 -0.97 -3.04
CA ASP A 34 -9.07 -0.44 -3.40
C ASP A 34 -9.71 -1.29 -4.51
N SER A 35 -8.92 -1.67 -5.52
CA SER A 35 -9.38 -2.50 -6.63
C SER A 35 -8.28 -3.43 -7.12
N PHE A 36 -8.67 -4.65 -7.47
CA PHE A 36 -7.83 -5.66 -8.08
C PHE A 36 -8.60 -6.23 -9.27
N ASN A 37 -8.23 -5.79 -10.47
CA ASN A 37 -8.80 -6.26 -11.72
C ASN A 37 -7.82 -7.25 -12.35
N GLU A 38 -8.20 -8.53 -12.32
CA GLU A 38 -7.44 -9.59 -12.95
C GLU A 38 -7.83 -9.71 -14.42
N GLU A 39 -6.91 -9.36 -15.32
CA GLU A 39 -7.07 -9.60 -16.75
C GLU A 39 -6.18 -10.78 -17.19
N LYS A 40 -6.36 -11.21 -18.44
CA LYS A 40 -5.64 -12.38 -18.99
C LYS A 40 -4.11 -12.22 -18.90
N ASN A 41 -3.60 -11.03 -19.18
CA ASN A 41 -2.15 -10.77 -19.32
C ASN A 41 -1.59 -9.78 -18.29
N ILE A 42 -2.45 -8.99 -17.64
CA ILE A 42 -2.05 -7.92 -16.72
C ILE A 42 -3.03 -7.79 -15.56
N ASN A 43 -2.50 -7.68 -14.36
CA ASN A 43 -3.27 -7.30 -13.17
C ASN A 43 -3.25 -5.77 -13.07
N LYS A 44 -4.43 -5.13 -13.00
CA LYS A 44 -4.55 -3.70 -12.71
C LYS A 44 -4.94 -3.53 -11.26
N ILE A 45 -4.04 -2.95 -10.49
CA ILE A 45 -4.14 -2.84 -9.04
C ILE A 45 -4.12 -1.37 -8.65
N TYR A 46 -5.12 -0.96 -7.88
CA TYR A 46 -5.22 0.38 -7.32
C TYR A 46 -5.13 0.27 -5.80
N CYS A 47 -4.17 0.98 -5.21
CA CYS A 47 -3.97 0.98 -3.78
C CYS A 47 -3.92 2.39 -3.21
N THR A 48 -4.45 2.53 -2.00
CA THR A 48 -4.31 3.73 -1.17
C THR A 48 -3.40 3.43 0.01
N ILE A 49 -2.38 4.26 0.17
CA ILE A 49 -1.54 4.33 1.35
C ILE A 49 -2.14 5.42 2.26
N PHE A 50 -2.67 5.02 3.41
CA PHE A 50 -3.16 5.93 4.43
C PHE A 50 -2.03 6.33 5.37
N VAL A 51 -1.98 7.61 5.73
CA VAL A 51 -1.07 8.16 6.74
C VAL A 51 -1.83 9.09 7.69
N GLU A 52 -1.29 9.36 8.87
CA GLU A 52 -1.96 10.17 9.88
C GLU A 52 -1.75 11.69 9.70
N ARG A 53 -0.64 12.10 9.09
CA ARG A 53 -0.24 13.53 8.99
C ARG A 53 0.23 13.90 7.59
N GLU A 54 -0.02 15.15 7.19
CA GLU A 54 0.44 15.70 5.90
C GLU A 54 1.98 15.68 5.77
N SER A 55 2.71 15.86 6.87
CA SER A 55 4.17 15.73 6.87
C SER A 55 4.64 14.33 6.46
N GLN A 56 3.92 13.29 6.90
CA GLN A 56 4.21 11.90 6.53
C GLN A 56 3.92 11.67 5.05
N LYS A 57 2.81 12.19 4.54
CA LYS A 57 2.49 12.14 3.10
C LYS A 57 3.59 12.79 2.27
N ALA A 58 4.06 13.97 2.65
CA ALA A 58 5.16 14.65 1.96
C ALA A 58 6.46 13.81 1.96
N ILE A 59 6.79 13.16 3.09
CA ILE A 59 7.95 12.26 3.19
C ILE A 59 7.80 11.04 2.26
N ILE A 60 6.61 10.42 2.22
CA ILE A 60 6.37 9.26 1.35
C ILE A 60 6.48 9.65 -0.12
N ILE A 61 5.88 10.77 -0.52
CA ILE A 61 6.01 11.28 -1.90
C ILE A 61 7.50 11.49 -2.22
N GLY A 62 8.24 12.14 -1.31
CA GLY A 62 9.63 12.50 -1.51
C GLY A 62 9.79 13.61 -2.55
N HIS A 63 11.04 14.03 -2.80
CA HIS A 63 11.31 15.10 -3.75
C HIS A 63 10.80 14.72 -5.15
N GLN A 64 9.88 15.52 -5.71
CA GLN A 64 9.24 15.29 -7.02
C GLN A 64 8.62 13.88 -7.19
N GLY A 65 8.15 13.25 -6.11
CA GLY A 65 7.55 11.91 -6.19
C GLY A 65 8.55 10.76 -6.36
N SER A 66 9.86 11.05 -6.30
CA SER A 66 10.92 10.06 -6.55
C SER A 66 10.87 8.86 -5.62
N MET A 67 10.55 9.07 -4.34
CA MET A 67 10.48 8.00 -3.35
C MET A 67 9.26 7.11 -3.56
N LEU A 68 8.08 7.69 -3.77
CA LEU A 68 6.87 6.92 -4.09
C LEU A 68 7.04 6.12 -5.39
N LYS A 69 7.68 6.72 -6.41
CA LYS A 69 8.00 6.02 -7.67
C LYS A 69 8.93 4.82 -7.43
N LYS A 70 9.93 4.97 -6.55
CA LYS A 70 10.84 3.88 -6.18
C LYS A 70 10.09 2.73 -5.49
N VAL A 71 9.25 3.04 -4.50
CA VAL A 71 8.39 2.07 -3.80
C VAL A 71 7.50 1.34 -4.80
N GLY A 72 6.74 2.06 -5.61
CA GLY A 72 5.83 1.48 -6.59
C GLY A 72 6.56 0.61 -7.62
N THR A 73 7.74 1.03 -8.07
CA THR A 73 8.55 0.25 -9.01
C THR A 73 9.01 -1.08 -8.42
N GLN A 74 9.48 -1.09 -7.17
CA GLN A 74 9.95 -2.31 -6.53
C GLN A 74 8.77 -3.22 -6.15
N ALA A 75 7.71 -2.67 -5.58
CA ALA A 75 6.51 -3.43 -5.23
C ALA A 75 5.88 -4.07 -6.47
N ARG A 76 5.81 -3.35 -7.60
CA ARG A 76 5.31 -3.89 -8.87
C ARG A 76 6.10 -5.11 -9.32
N LYS A 77 7.44 -5.07 -9.29
CA LYS A 77 8.27 -6.22 -9.70
C LYS A 77 8.00 -7.45 -8.85
N ASP A 78 7.87 -7.26 -7.54
CA ASP A 78 7.63 -8.34 -6.59
C ASP A 78 6.21 -8.92 -6.75
N ILE A 79 5.21 -8.07 -7.02
CA ILE A 79 3.84 -8.51 -7.35
C ILE A 79 3.81 -9.28 -8.67
N GLU A 80 4.55 -8.84 -9.70
CA GLU A 80 4.64 -9.58 -10.97
C GLU A 80 5.25 -10.97 -10.75
N ALA A 81 6.30 -11.07 -9.93
CA ALA A 81 6.91 -12.35 -9.58
C ALA A 81 5.95 -13.24 -8.76
N PHE A 82 5.18 -12.65 -7.85
CA PHE A 82 4.22 -13.38 -7.01
C PHE A 82 3.00 -13.89 -7.80
N THR A 83 2.54 -13.13 -8.79
CA THR A 83 1.31 -13.44 -9.55
C THR A 83 1.56 -14.07 -10.92
N ASP A 84 2.82 -14.16 -11.35
CA ASP A 84 3.25 -14.61 -12.69
C ASP A 84 2.53 -13.89 -13.85
N LYS A 85 2.20 -12.61 -13.65
CA LYS A 85 1.52 -11.75 -14.62
C LYS A 85 2.14 -10.37 -14.61
N LYS A 86 1.97 -9.61 -15.71
CA LYS A 86 2.29 -8.18 -15.69
C LYS A 86 1.41 -7.45 -14.67
N CYS A 87 1.92 -6.37 -14.10
CA CYS A 87 1.21 -5.58 -13.11
C CYS A 87 1.22 -4.11 -13.48
N PHE A 88 0.04 -3.50 -13.56
CA PHE A 88 -0.15 -2.07 -13.44
C PHE A 88 -0.48 -1.77 -11.98
N LEU A 89 0.32 -0.90 -11.34
CA LEU A 89 0.15 -0.53 -9.93
C LEU A 89 -0.01 0.99 -9.82
N ASP A 90 -1.20 1.43 -9.41
CA ASP A 90 -1.50 2.82 -9.05
C ASP A 90 -1.42 2.98 -7.53
N LEU A 91 -0.52 3.83 -7.06
CA LEU A 91 -0.37 4.14 -5.63
C LEU A 91 -0.82 5.58 -5.36
N ARG A 92 -1.79 5.73 -4.46
CA ARG A 92 -2.25 7.02 -3.96
C ARG A 92 -1.95 7.15 -2.48
N ILE A 93 -1.78 8.38 -2.02
CA ILE A 93 -1.58 8.65 -0.59
C ILE A 93 -2.71 9.54 -0.10
N LYS A 94 -3.40 9.09 0.95
CA LYS A 94 -4.45 9.85 1.63
C LYS A 94 -4.06 10.08 3.08
N VAL A 95 -4.34 11.28 3.58
CA VAL A 95 -4.22 11.57 5.01
C VAL A 95 -5.55 11.25 5.66
N LEU A 96 -5.53 10.40 6.67
CA LEU A 96 -6.66 10.06 7.50
C LEU A 96 -6.20 10.23 8.95
N LYS A 97 -6.67 11.26 9.63
CA LYS A 97 -6.22 11.55 11.00
C LYS A 97 -6.77 10.51 11.96
N ASP A 98 -5.94 10.06 12.89
CA ASP A 98 -6.32 9.19 14.00
C ASP A 98 -7.03 7.88 13.59
N TRP A 99 -6.77 7.40 12.37
CA TRP A 99 -7.46 6.23 11.81
C TRP A 99 -7.25 4.95 12.60
N ARG A 100 -6.14 4.87 13.35
CA ARG A 100 -5.82 3.72 14.21
C ARG A 100 -6.75 3.61 15.42
N ASN A 101 -7.38 4.72 15.83
CA ASN A 101 -8.32 4.76 16.95
C ASN A 101 -9.78 4.87 16.48
N ASP A 102 -10.01 5.07 15.18
CA ASP A 102 -11.34 5.09 14.57
C ASP A 102 -11.77 3.68 14.19
N SER A 103 -12.73 3.12 14.94
CA SER A 103 -13.31 1.79 14.70
C SER A 103 -13.83 1.63 13.26
N THR A 104 -14.38 2.70 12.67
CA THR A 104 -14.85 2.69 11.27
C THR A 104 -13.70 2.43 10.29
N SER A 105 -12.57 3.10 10.51
CA SER A 105 -11.36 2.92 9.71
C SER A 105 -10.73 1.55 9.95
N LEU A 106 -10.70 1.07 11.19
CA LEU A 106 -10.22 -0.26 11.53
C LEU A 106 -11.05 -1.37 10.87
N GLY A 107 -12.39 -1.23 10.87
CA GLY A 107 -13.28 -2.14 10.18
C GLY A 107 -13.05 -2.15 8.67
N ARG A 108 -12.85 -0.97 8.07
CA ARG A 108 -12.51 -0.83 6.65
C ARG A 108 -11.17 -1.49 6.28
N PHE A 109 -10.20 -1.49 7.19
CA PHE A 109 -8.88 -2.07 6.96
C PHE A 109 -8.79 -3.56 7.35
N GLY A 110 -9.89 -4.14 7.81
CA GLY A 110 -9.94 -5.55 8.22
C GLY A 110 -9.26 -5.82 9.57
N TYR A 111 -9.00 -4.77 10.36
CA TYR A 111 -8.52 -4.86 11.74
C TYR A 111 -9.63 -5.17 12.73
N GLU A 112 -10.89 -4.91 12.39
CA GLU A 112 -12.01 -5.52 13.12
C GLU A 112 -12.21 -6.95 12.63
N ASN A 113 -11.66 -7.92 13.36
CA ASN A 113 -12.10 -9.31 13.32
C ASN A 113 -11.71 -10.05 14.62
N LYS A 114 -12.61 -10.05 15.60
CA LYS A 114 -13.19 -11.23 16.29
C LYS A 114 -13.90 -10.84 17.57
#